data_AF-A0ABC9VG97-F1
#
_entry.id   AF-A0ABC9VG97-F1
#
_cell.length_a   1.000
_cell.length_b   1.000
_cell.length_c   1.000
_cell.angle_alpha   90.00
_cell.angle_beta   90.00
_cell.angle_gamma   90.00
#
_symmetry.space_group_name_H-M   'P 1'
#
loop_
_entity.id
_entity.type
_entity.pdbx_description
1 polymer ?
#
loop_
_entity_poly.entity_id
_entity_poly.type
_entity_poly.pdbx_seq_one_letter_code
_entity_poly.pdbx_strand_id
1 'polypeptide(L)' 'MDPVNLAEYKKLFPIFKDVPDSEFIYRDGKWFVSLKATKQLAYKHKNKELIKFINTVEGRRNEFTGN' A
#
# COMPACT_ATOMS: atom_id res chain seq x y z
N MET A 1 8.97 -12.11 -18.37
CA MET A 1 7.96 -12.63 -17.42
C MET A 1 6.76 -11.73 -17.55
N ASP A 2 5.60 -12.30 -17.91
CA ASP A 2 4.34 -11.59 -17.76
C ASP A 2 4.22 -11.08 -16.33
N PRO A 3 3.74 -9.84 -16.13
CA PRO A 3 3.52 -9.33 -14.79
C PRO A 3 2.59 -10.30 -14.06
N VAL A 4 2.97 -10.75 -12.85
CA VAL A 4 2.07 -11.53 -12.00
C VAL A 4 0.75 -10.76 -11.94
N ASN A 5 -0.32 -11.36 -12.48
CA ASN A 5 -1.62 -10.73 -12.55
C ASN A 5 -2.03 -10.28 -11.14
N LEU A 6 -2.65 -9.12 -10.99
CA LEU A 6 -3.05 -8.57 -9.69
C LEU A 6 -3.89 -9.58 -8.89
N ALA A 7 -4.71 -10.39 -9.57
CA ALA A 7 -5.46 -11.47 -8.96
C ALA A 7 -4.55 -12.53 -8.31
N GLU A 8 -3.48 -12.95 -8.98
CA GLU A 8 -2.50 -13.90 -8.44
C GLU A 8 -1.69 -13.26 -7.31
N TYR A 9 -1.33 -11.99 -7.45
CA TYR A 9 -0.67 -11.23 -6.38
C TYR A 9 -1.52 -11.19 -5.10
N LYS A 10 -2.83 -10.93 -5.23
CA LYS A 10 -3.77 -10.92 -4.10
C LYS A 10 -3.98 -12.31 -3.49
N LYS A 11 -3.85 -13.39 -4.25
CA LYS A 11 -3.88 -14.77 -3.71
C LYS A 11 -2.67 -15.05 -2.82
N LEU A 12 -1.48 -14.57 -3.21
CA LEU A 12 -0.26 -14.71 -2.41
C LEU A 12 -0.32 -13.88 -1.13
N PHE A 13 -0.98 -12.72 -1.18
CA PHE A 13 -1.08 -11.78 -0.07
C PHE A 13 -2.55 -11.48 0.25
N PRO A 14 -3.25 -12.37 0.98
CA PRO A 14 -4.69 -12.24 1.23
C PRO A 14 -5.08 -11.01 2.07
N ILE A 15 -4.11 -10.33 2.68
CA ILE A 15 -4.31 -9.01 3.29
C ILE A 15 -4.81 -7.96 2.28
N PHE A 16 -4.49 -8.13 1.00
CA PHE A 16 -4.91 -7.24 -0.09
C PHE A 16 -6.24 -7.65 -0.73
N LYS A 17 -6.90 -8.72 -0.27
CA LYS A 17 -8.12 -9.24 -0.90
C LYS A 17 -9.25 -8.20 -0.96
N ASP A 18 -9.36 -7.37 0.08
CA ASP A 18 -10.41 -6.37 0.23
C ASP A 18 -9.99 -4.98 -0.32
N VAL A 19 -8.78 -4.86 -0.87
CA VAL A 19 -8.30 -3.60 -1.44
C VAL A 19 -8.75 -3.51 -2.89
N PRO A 20 -9.45 -2.44 -3.31
CA PRO A 20 -9.89 -2.30 -4.69
C PRO A 20 -8.70 -2.19 -5.65
N ASP A 21 -8.85 -2.80 -6.82
CA ASP A 21 -7.80 -2.90 -7.85
C ASP A 21 -7.31 -1.52 -8.32
N SER A 22 -8.17 -0.50 -8.25
CA SER A 22 -7.84 0.90 -8.55
C SER A 22 -6.78 1.51 -7.62
N GLU A 23 -6.55 0.93 -6.45
CA GLU A 23 -5.51 1.37 -5.52
C GLU A 23 -4.15 0.74 -5.82
N PHE A 24 -4.06 -0.12 -6.84
CA PHE A 24 -2.82 -0.74 -7.28
C PHE A 24 -2.34 -0.13 -8.59
N ILE A 25 -1.02 0.08 -8.67
CA ILE A 25 -0.36 0.45 -9.91
C ILE A 25 0.80 -0.51 -10.14
N TYR A 26 1.00 -0.93 -11.39
CA TYR A 26 2.15 -1.72 -11.79
C TYR A 26 3.19 -0.80 -12.45
N ARG A 27 4.39 -0.74 -11.87
CA ARG A 27 5.52 0.03 -12.41
C ARG A 27 6.82 -0.72 -12.18
N ASP A 28 7.73 -0.70 -13.15
CA ASP A 28 9.09 -1.25 -13.02
C ASP A 28 9.14 -2.70 -12.49
N GLY A 29 8.23 -3.54 -12.96
CA GLY A 29 8.20 -4.95 -12.53
C GLY A 29 7.50 -5.20 -11.18
N LYS A 30 7.00 -4.15 -10.50
CA LYS A 30 6.48 -4.23 -9.13
C LYS A 30 5.06 -3.69 -9.01
N TRP A 31 4.28 -4.34 -8.15
CA TRP A 31 3.00 -3.82 -7.69
C TRP A 31 3.23 -2.82 -6.56
N PHE A 32 2.72 -1.62 -6.75
CA PHE A 32 2.62 -0.59 -5.71
C PHE A 32 1.16 -0.45 -5.31
N VAL A 33 0.94 -0.24 -4.02
CA VAL A 33 -0.38 0.04 -3.45
C VAL A 33 -0.40 1.48 -2.94
N SER A 34 -1.53 2.15 -3.12
CA SER A 34 -1.74 3.49 -2.62
C SER A 34 -1.53 3.57 -1.10
N LEU A 35 -0.96 4.69 -0.66
CA LEU A 35 -0.74 4.96 0.76
C LEU A 35 -2.06 4.94 1.55
N LYS A 36 -3.15 5.45 0.94
CA LYS A 36 -4.51 5.42 1.49
C LYS A 36 -4.97 4.00 1.80
N ALA A 37 -4.91 3.09 0.82
CA ALA A 37 -5.25 1.68 1.02
C ALA A 37 -4.36 1.03 2.11
N THR A 38 -3.06 1.31 2.10
CA THR A 38 -2.11 0.80 3.10
C THR A 38 -2.48 1.26 4.52
N LYS A 39 -2.89 2.52 4.66
CA LYS A 39 -3.38 3.09 5.92
C LYS A 39 -4.64 2.39 6.40
N GLN A 40 -5.64 2.25 5.53
CA GLN A 40 -6.88 1.54 5.87
C GLN A 40 -6.61 0.10 6.33
N LEU A 41 -5.71 -0.63 5.65
CA LEU A 41 -5.29 -1.96 6.06
C LEU A 41 -4.62 -1.96 7.43
N ALA A 42 -3.70 -1.03 7.67
CA ALA A 42 -2.99 -0.93 8.95
C ALA A 42 -3.95 -0.72 10.12
N TYR A 43 -4.96 0.15 9.97
CA TYR A 43 -6.01 0.35 10.97
C TYR A 43 -6.93 -0.86 11.10
N LYS A 44 -7.37 -1.48 9.99
CA LYS A 44 -8.24 -2.67 10.00
C LYS A 44 -7.60 -3.84 10.75
N HIS A 45 -6.31 -4.07 10.53
CA HIS A 45 -5.56 -5.14 11.18
C HIS A 45 -4.92 -4.72 12.51
N LYS A 46 -5.16 -3.48 12.97
CA LYS A 46 -4.55 -2.91 14.19
C LYS A 46 -3.02 -3.08 14.24
N ASN A 47 -2.36 -3.04 13.08
CA ASN A 47 -0.92 -3.21 12.97
C ASN A 47 -0.20 -1.90 13.34
N LYS A 48 0.21 -1.80 14.61
CA LYS A 48 0.82 -0.59 15.19
C LYS A 48 2.11 -0.16 14.49
N GLU A 49 2.94 -1.11 14.05
CA GLU A 49 4.20 -0.80 13.37
C GLU A 49 3.96 -0.19 12.00
N LEU A 50 3.02 -0.76 11.24
CA LEU A 50 2.65 -0.23 9.93
C LEU A 50 2.00 1.15 10.06
N ILE A 51 1.14 1.37 11.07
CA ILE A 51 0.58 2.70 11.36
C ILE A 51 1.70 3.71 11.68
N LYS A 52 2.67 3.34 12.52
CA LYS A 52 3.80 4.21 12.88
C LYS A 52 4.67 4.56 11.67
N PHE A 53 4.94 3.57 10.80
CA PHE A 53 5.67 3.77 9.56
C PHE A 53 4.93 4.74 8.63
N ILE A 54 3.64 4.52 8.40
CA ILE A 54 2.82 5.40 7.55
C ILE A 54 2.80 6.84 8.09
N ASN A 55 2.59 7.02 9.39
CA ASN A 55 2.59 8.34 10.01
C ASN A 55 3.95 9.04 9.87
N THR A 56 5.06 8.30 9.93
CA THR A 56 6.40 8.84 9.72
C THR A 56 6.61 9.28 8.27
N VAL A 57 6.16 8.47 7.30
CA VAL A 57 6.24 8.81 5.87
C VAL A 57 5.34 10.00 5.52
N GLU A 58 4.12 10.07 6.06
CA GLU A 58 3.22 11.21 5.88
C GLU A 58 3.79 12.49 6.53
N GLY A 59 4.36 12.38 7.74
CA GLY A 59 5.01 13.50 8.42
C GLY A 59 6.17 14.08 7.61
N ARG A 60 7.06 13.22 7.10
CA ARG A 60 8.16 13.65 6.22
C ARG A 60 7.65 14.28 4.92
N ARG A 61 6.60 13.73 4.30
CA ARG A 61 6.04 14.30 3.07
C ARG A 61 5.55 15.73 3.28
N ASN A 62 4.95 16.03 4.42
CA ASN A 62 4.54 17.40 4.77
C ASN A 62 5.73 18.35 4.94
N GLU A 63 6.88 17.88 5.45
CA GLU A 63 8.10 18.68 5.51
C GLU A 63 8.70 18.96 4.12
N PHE A 64 8.59 18.04 3.17
CA PHE A 64 9.10 18.23 1.81
C PHE A 64 8.20 19.09 0.90
N THR A 65 6.90 19.20 1.21
CA THR A 65 5.96 20.05 0.45
C THR A 65 5.72 21.43 1.10
N GLY A 66 6.38 21.70 2.23
CA GLY A 66 6.37 23.00 2.90
C GLY A 66 7.65 23.78 2.66
N ASN A 67 7.82 24.33 1.46
CA ASN A 67 8.59 25.54 1.14
C ASN A 67 8.34 25.95 -0.32
#